data_AF-A0A644XLZ4-F1
#
_entry.id   AF-A0A644XLZ4-F1
#
_cell.length_a   1.000
_cell.length_b   1.000
_cell.length_c   1.000
_cell.angle_alpha   90.00
_cell.angle_beta   90.00
_cell.angle_gamma   90.00
#
_symmetry.space_group_name_H-M   'P 1'
#
loop_
_entity.id
_entity.type
_entity.pdbx_description
1 polymer ?
#
loop_
_entity_poly.entity_id
_entity_poly.type
_entity_poly.pdbx_seq_one_letter_code
_entity_poly.pdbx_strand_id
1 'polypeptide(L)'
;MNLARALLTGGFADLRTAHSWNADFVRSAPVNERYTELVQEIDRALAFMVSCRMDAEAMHTVDFYSSHEALLLDYEHAMTRIDSRTRTPYDVSGHFIWIGERTRQLDGAHVEFLRHLRNPIGIKLGPSTSAQDALALADKIDPDREPGRLTLITRMGAGRIRTVLPPVIEEVMASGRQPVWMCDPMHGNTFTTDNGVKTRAFSDVADEVDGFFQVHEQCGTWPGGIHIELTGDDVTECVGGVGELGEDDLGARYETLCDPRLNRNQSLELAFTVAQRLNEGRIKRANPVQEYTPRTF
;
A
#
# COMPACT_ATOMS: atom_id res chain seq x y z
N MET A 1 -18.96 -1.64 3.23
CA MET A 1 -18.42 -2.85 3.89
C MET A 1 -19.28 -4.10 3.77
N ASN A 2 -20.61 -4.06 3.98
CA ASN A 2 -21.45 -5.26 3.85
C ASN A 2 -21.27 -5.98 2.50
N LEU A 3 -21.36 -5.24 1.39
CA LEU A 3 -21.19 -5.80 0.05
C LEU A 3 -19.80 -6.42 -0.17
N ALA A 4 -18.73 -5.74 0.25
CA ALA A 4 -17.37 -6.24 0.13
C ALA A 4 -17.20 -7.58 0.87
N ARG A 5 -17.69 -7.69 2.11
CA ARG A 5 -17.65 -8.95 2.87
C ARG A 5 -18.42 -10.05 2.14
N ALA A 6 -19.63 -9.76 1.65
CA ALA A 6 -20.46 -10.72 0.94
C ALA A 6 -19.81 -11.24 -0.35
N LEU A 7 -19.19 -10.37 -1.16
CA LEU A 7 -18.47 -10.78 -2.36
C LEU A 7 -17.28 -11.69 -2.04
N LEU A 8 -16.49 -11.32 -1.04
CA LEU A 8 -15.24 -12.00 -0.71
C LEU A 8 -15.45 -13.36 -0.04
N THR A 9 -16.52 -13.52 0.75
CA THR A 9 -16.90 -14.83 1.31
C THR A 9 -17.77 -15.64 0.36
N GLY A 10 -18.34 -15.02 -0.67
CA GLY A 10 -19.26 -15.63 -1.63
C GLY A 10 -18.60 -16.28 -2.85
N GLY A 11 -17.26 -16.42 -2.85
CA GLY A 11 -16.49 -17.04 -3.93
C GLY A 11 -15.99 -16.10 -5.03
N PHE A 12 -16.29 -14.80 -4.97
CA PHE A 12 -15.73 -13.82 -5.92
C PHE A 12 -14.21 -13.63 -5.74
N ALA A 13 -13.69 -13.91 -4.54
CA ALA A 13 -12.27 -13.82 -4.19
C ALA A 13 -11.47 -15.09 -4.51
N ASP A 14 -12.06 -16.07 -5.20
CA ASP A 14 -11.35 -17.29 -5.58
C ASP A 14 -10.09 -16.94 -6.38
N LEU A 15 -8.93 -17.41 -5.91
CA LEU A 15 -7.63 -17.09 -6.50
C LEU A 15 -7.56 -17.47 -7.99
N ARG A 16 -8.30 -18.50 -8.42
CA ARG A 16 -8.33 -18.95 -9.83
C ARG A 16 -9.09 -17.95 -10.69
N THR A 17 -10.21 -17.42 -10.19
CA THR A 17 -10.99 -16.39 -10.87
C THR A 17 -10.20 -15.09 -10.96
N ALA A 18 -9.57 -14.66 -9.87
CA ALA A 18 -8.68 -13.50 -9.89
C ALA A 18 -7.52 -13.66 -10.89
N HIS A 19 -6.93 -14.86 -10.95
CA HIS A 19 -5.86 -15.16 -11.92
C HIS A 19 -6.35 -15.11 -13.37
N SER A 20 -7.56 -15.57 -13.68
CA SER A 20 -8.11 -15.47 -15.04
C SER A 20 -8.24 -14.03 -15.54
N TRP A 21 -8.65 -13.10 -14.66
CA TRP A 21 -8.73 -11.67 -15.01
C TRP A 21 -7.36 -11.05 -15.29
N ASN A 22 -6.34 -11.49 -14.55
CA ASN A 22 -4.95 -11.06 -14.78
C ASN A 22 -4.40 -11.62 -16.10
N ALA A 23 -4.74 -12.86 -16.45
CA ALA A 23 -4.34 -13.46 -17.71
C ALA A 23 -5.00 -12.76 -18.92
N ASP A 24 -6.26 -12.31 -18.79
CA ASP A 24 -6.92 -11.50 -19.82
C ASP A 24 -6.22 -10.17 -20.06
N PHE A 25 -5.77 -9.49 -19.00
CA PHE A 25 -4.98 -8.26 -19.12
C PHE A 25 -3.72 -8.49 -19.96
N VAL A 26 -2.91 -9.52 -19.63
CA VAL A 26 -1.68 -9.85 -20.36
C VAL A 26 -1.93 -10.18 -21.84
N ARG A 27 -3.05 -10.85 -22.15
CA ARG A 27 -3.42 -11.17 -23.54
C ARG A 27 -3.87 -9.95 -24.36
N SER A 28 -4.45 -8.94 -23.71
CA SER A 28 -5.15 -7.85 -24.37
C SER A 28 -4.30 -6.60 -24.62
N ALA A 29 -3.26 -6.38 -23.83
CA ALA A 29 -2.38 -5.21 -23.95
C ALA A 29 -1.04 -5.57 -24.62
N PRO A 30 -0.30 -4.60 -25.19
CA PRO A 30 1.09 -4.79 -25.63
C PRO A 30 2.00 -4.92 -24.39
N VAL A 31 1.85 -6.04 -23.69
CA VAL A 31 2.44 -6.29 -22.38
C VAL A 31 3.82 -6.94 -22.55
N ASN A 32 4.81 -6.48 -21.77
CA ASN A 32 6.18 -7.01 -21.71
C ASN A 32 6.22 -8.54 -21.51
N GLU A 33 7.12 -9.26 -22.20
CA GLU A 33 7.35 -10.71 -22.08
C GLU A 33 7.50 -11.15 -20.61
N ARG A 34 8.13 -10.32 -19.77
CA ARG A 34 8.32 -10.58 -18.33
C ARG A 34 7.01 -10.76 -17.56
N TYR A 35 5.95 -10.03 -17.93
CA TYR A 35 4.65 -10.19 -17.28
C TYR A 35 4.00 -11.53 -17.66
N THR A 36 4.21 -11.98 -18.90
CA THR A 36 3.74 -13.30 -19.35
C THR A 36 4.41 -14.41 -18.56
N GLU A 37 5.72 -14.30 -18.32
CA GLU A 37 6.46 -15.27 -17.51
C GLU A 37 5.92 -15.36 -16.08
N LEU A 38 5.67 -14.23 -15.42
CA LEU A 38 5.12 -14.22 -14.05
C LEU A 38 3.72 -14.82 -14.00
N VAL A 39 2.85 -14.49 -14.96
CA VAL A 39 1.50 -15.09 -15.02
C VAL A 39 1.59 -16.60 -15.18
N GLN A 40 2.47 -17.10 -16.06
CA GLN A 40 2.69 -18.54 -16.22
C GLN A 40 3.26 -19.19 -14.95
N GLU A 41 4.11 -18.50 -14.20
CA GLU A 41 4.62 -19.00 -12.92
C GLU A 41 3.50 -19.14 -11.88
N ILE A 42 2.62 -18.14 -11.77
CA ILE A 42 1.46 -18.19 -10.88
C ILE A 42 0.50 -19.31 -11.29
N ASP A 43 0.24 -19.46 -12.59
CA ASP A 43 -0.61 -20.55 -13.12
C ASP A 43 -0.07 -21.92 -12.75
N ARG A 44 1.25 -22.14 -12.94
CA ARG A 44 1.92 -23.39 -12.53
C ARG A 44 1.83 -23.63 -11.03
N ALA A 45 1.98 -22.60 -10.21
CA ALA A 45 1.87 -22.71 -8.75
C ALA A 45 0.45 -23.09 -8.32
N LEU A 46 -0.58 -22.45 -8.89
CA LEU A 46 -1.98 -22.78 -8.64
C LEU A 46 -2.31 -24.22 -9.08
N ALA A 47 -1.86 -24.63 -10.27
CA ALA A 47 -2.01 -26.00 -10.75
C ALA A 47 -1.32 -27.03 -9.84
N PHE A 48 -0.15 -26.69 -9.30
CA PHE A 48 0.56 -27.52 -8.32
C PHE A 48 -0.23 -27.66 -7.01
N MET A 49 -0.75 -26.57 -6.45
CA MET A 49 -1.59 -26.60 -5.24
C MET A 49 -2.82 -27.49 -5.41
N VAL A 50 -3.50 -27.38 -6.56
CA VAL A 50 -4.64 -28.24 -6.93
C VAL A 50 -4.21 -29.70 -7.05
N SER A 51 -3.07 -29.97 -7.72
CA SER A 51 -2.53 -31.33 -7.88
C SER A 51 -2.17 -31.98 -6.55
N CYS A 52 -1.67 -31.19 -5.59
CA CYS A 52 -1.37 -31.61 -4.22
C CYS A 52 -2.63 -31.78 -3.35
N ARG A 53 -3.83 -31.48 -3.87
CA ARG A 53 -5.10 -31.50 -3.13
C ARG A 53 -5.07 -30.62 -1.88
N MET A 54 -4.40 -29.47 -1.96
CA MET A 54 -4.51 -28.46 -0.90
C MET A 54 -5.98 -28.07 -0.72
N ASP A 55 -6.36 -27.87 0.55
CA ASP A 55 -7.75 -27.55 0.91
C ASP A 55 -8.25 -26.33 0.15
N ALA A 56 -9.41 -26.48 -0.49
CA ALA A 56 -9.98 -25.46 -1.34
C ALA A 56 -10.44 -24.24 -0.54
N GLU A 57 -10.82 -24.42 0.73
CA GLU A 57 -11.39 -23.36 1.57
C GLU A 57 -10.42 -22.17 1.76
N ALA A 58 -9.13 -22.46 1.99
CA ALA A 58 -8.09 -21.43 2.10
C ALA A 58 -7.81 -20.68 0.79
N MET A 59 -8.23 -21.22 -0.36
CA MET A 59 -8.10 -20.59 -1.69
C MET A 59 -9.35 -19.81 -2.12
N HIS A 60 -10.46 -19.93 -1.39
CA HIS A 60 -11.76 -19.37 -1.76
C HIS A 60 -12.10 -18.05 -1.09
N THR A 61 -11.48 -17.75 0.05
CA THR A 61 -11.76 -16.56 0.84
C THR A 61 -10.51 -15.72 1.05
N VAL A 62 -10.68 -14.40 1.07
CA VAL A 62 -9.61 -13.44 1.37
C VAL A 62 -10.07 -12.56 2.52
N ASP A 63 -9.20 -12.40 3.52
CA ASP A 63 -9.40 -11.39 4.55
C ASP A 63 -9.21 -10.00 3.95
N PHE A 64 -10.23 -9.16 4.08
CA PHE A 64 -10.24 -7.81 3.55
C PHE A 64 -10.62 -6.82 4.63
N TYR A 65 -9.80 -5.78 4.73
CA TYR A 65 -9.89 -4.75 5.75
C TYR A 65 -10.18 -3.41 5.08
N SER A 66 -10.88 -2.56 5.80
CA SER A 66 -11.13 -1.17 5.39
C SER A 66 -10.21 -0.21 6.11
N SER A 67 -9.88 0.88 5.43
CA SER A 67 -9.15 2.00 5.98
C SER A 67 -9.59 3.32 5.38
N HIS A 68 -9.33 4.40 6.10
CA HIS A 68 -9.46 5.79 5.66
C HIS A 68 -8.60 6.71 6.51
N GLU A 69 -8.41 7.95 6.04
CA GLU A 69 -7.80 9.01 6.83
C GLU A 69 -8.76 9.43 7.93
N ALA A 70 -8.35 9.38 9.20
CA ALA A 70 -9.10 10.02 10.26
C ALA A 70 -8.98 11.53 10.09
N LEU A 71 -9.92 12.14 9.36
CA LEU A 71 -9.88 13.55 9.04
C LEU A 71 -10.97 14.31 9.81
N LEU A 72 -12.21 13.86 9.69
CA LEU A 72 -13.37 14.49 10.31
C LEU A 72 -13.58 13.94 11.73
N LEU A 73 -12.92 14.54 12.72
CA LEU A 73 -12.88 14.01 14.09
C LEU A 73 -14.24 13.82 14.75
N ASP A 74 -15.27 14.62 14.38
CA ASP A 74 -16.63 14.41 14.87
C ASP A 74 -17.20 13.04 14.44
N TYR A 75 -16.90 12.62 13.21
CA TYR A 75 -17.30 11.32 12.69
C TYR A 75 -16.51 10.19 13.38
N GLU A 76 -15.18 10.32 13.47
CA GLU A 76 -14.33 9.29 14.09
C GLU A 76 -14.64 9.11 15.59
N HIS A 77 -14.86 10.21 16.30
CA HIS A 77 -15.25 10.17 17.71
C HIS A 77 -16.63 9.50 17.87
N ALA A 78 -17.60 9.83 17.01
CA ALA A 78 -18.92 9.19 17.02
C ALA A 78 -18.89 7.70 16.66
N MET A 79 -17.85 7.24 15.96
CA MET A 79 -17.63 5.83 15.60
C MET A 79 -16.74 5.08 16.60
N THR A 80 -16.15 5.76 17.58
CA THR A 80 -15.34 5.10 18.62
C THR A 80 -16.20 4.31 19.61
N ARG A 81 -15.81 3.07 19.89
CA ARG A 81 -16.46 2.16 20.83
C ARG A 81 -15.47 1.62 21.85
N ILE A 82 -15.93 1.37 23.06
CA ILE A 82 -15.16 0.63 24.06
C ILE A 82 -15.39 -0.86 23.84
N ASP A 83 -14.31 -1.60 23.56
CA ASP A 83 -14.35 -3.05 23.47
C ASP A 83 -14.78 -3.65 24.82
N SER A 84 -15.74 -4.58 24.79
CA SER A 84 -16.31 -5.14 26.02
C SER A 84 -15.35 -6.05 26.79
N ARG A 85 -14.35 -6.62 26.12
CA ARG A 85 -13.38 -7.58 26.67
C ARG A 85 -12.14 -6.88 27.22
N THR A 86 -11.55 -5.96 26.46
CA THR A 86 -10.32 -5.26 26.82
C THR A 86 -10.56 -3.93 27.51
N ARG A 87 -11.78 -3.38 27.41
CA ARG A 87 -12.16 -2.06 27.93
C ARG A 87 -11.35 -0.90 27.31
N THR A 88 -10.79 -1.12 26.13
CA THR A 88 -10.03 -0.11 25.37
C THR A 88 -10.86 0.46 24.23
N PRO A 89 -10.61 1.71 23.80
CA PRO A 89 -11.32 2.30 22.69
C PRO A 89 -10.78 1.79 21.34
N TYR A 90 -11.69 1.53 20.42
CA TYR A 90 -11.43 1.27 19.01
C TYR A 90 -12.32 2.19 18.18
N ASP A 91 -11.75 2.81 17.16
CA ASP A 91 -12.55 3.44 16.13
C ASP A 91 -13.06 2.36 15.17
N VAL A 92 -14.37 2.15 15.13
CA VAL A 92 -14.98 1.09 14.31
C VAL A 92 -15.45 1.61 12.95
N SER A 93 -15.05 2.84 12.57
CA SER A 93 -15.24 3.38 11.23
C SER A 93 -14.39 2.63 10.18
N GLY A 94 -13.21 2.13 10.58
CA GLY A 94 -12.27 1.39 9.75
C GLY A 94 -11.38 0.47 10.58
N HIS A 95 -10.78 -0.55 9.95
CA HIS A 95 -9.91 -1.49 10.66
C HIS A 95 -8.53 -0.88 10.89
N PHE A 96 -8.01 -0.19 9.88
CA PHE A 96 -6.77 0.57 9.90
C PHE A 96 -7.09 2.04 9.62
N ILE A 97 -6.54 2.96 10.39
CA ILE A 97 -6.84 4.40 10.27
C ILE A 97 -5.51 5.14 10.19
N TRP A 98 -5.42 6.19 9.37
CA TRP A 98 -4.19 6.98 9.28
C TRP A 98 -4.36 8.47 9.55
N ILE A 99 -3.25 9.10 9.93
CA ILE A 99 -3.08 10.55 10.05
C ILE A 99 -2.43 11.07 8.77
N GLY A 100 -3.04 12.08 8.16
CA GLY A 100 -2.54 12.71 6.94
C GLY A 100 -1.33 13.62 7.17
N GLU A 101 -0.64 13.98 6.09
CA GLU A 101 0.53 14.86 6.14
C GLU A 101 0.20 16.24 6.74
N ARG A 102 -1.02 16.74 6.50
CA ARG A 102 -1.45 18.09 6.90
C ARG A 102 -2.04 18.13 8.32
N THR A 103 -2.24 16.97 8.94
CA THR A 103 -2.94 16.79 10.22
C THR A 103 -2.08 16.09 11.27
N ARG A 104 -0.79 15.82 10.97
CA ARG A 104 0.16 15.15 11.88
C ARG A 104 0.94 16.08 12.82
N GLN A 105 0.40 17.23 13.19
CA GLN A 105 1.06 18.09 14.17
C GLN A 105 1.19 17.33 15.51
N LEU A 106 2.37 17.35 16.11
CA LEU A 106 2.70 16.49 17.27
C LEU A 106 1.75 16.67 18.45
N ASP A 107 1.34 17.90 18.72
CA ASP A 107 0.37 18.26 19.76
C ASP A 107 -1.02 18.62 19.16
N GLY A 108 -1.27 18.17 17.93
CA GLY A 108 -2.53 18.38 17.22
C GLY A 108 -3.63 17.39 17.63
N ALA A 109 -4.87 17.75 17.29
CA ALA A 109 -6.05 16.98 17.69
C ALA A 109 -6.06 15.55 17.12
N HIS A 110 -5.58 15.34 15.89
CA HIS A 110 -5.53 14.01 15.28
C HIS A 110 -4.55 13.08 15.99
N VAL A 111 -3.33 13.54 16.28
CA VAL A 111 -2.35 12.73 17.05
C VAL A 111 -2.89 12.43 18.44
N GLU A 112 -3.49 13.42 19.11
CA GLU A 112 -4.10 13.24 20.43
C GLU A 112 -5.30 12.29 20.41
N PHE A 113 -6.11 12.29 19.35
CA PHE A 113 -7.23 11.36 19.22
C PHE A 113 -6.72 9.92 18.98
N LEU A 114 -5.87 9.71 17.97
CA LEU A 114 -5.49 8.36 17.53
C LEU A 114 -4.57 7.65 18.53
N ARG A 115 -3.77 8.37 19.33
CA ARG A 115 -2.92 7.73 20.37
C ARG A 115 -3.73 6.98 21.43
N HIS A 116 -5.00 7.32 21.63
CA HIS A 116 -5.86 6.63 22.59
C HIS A 116 -6.49 5.36 22.03
N LEU A 117 -6.63 5.25 20.71
CA LEU A 117 -7.27 4.13 20.04
C LEU A 117 -6.38 2.88 20.05
N ARG A 118 -6.97 1.69 19.91
CA ARG A 118 -6.25 0.41 19.78
C ARG A 118 -6.17 -0.17 18.36
N ASN A 119 -6.73 0.52 17.36
CA ASN A 119 -6.54 0.18 15.93
C ASN A 119 -5.05 0.17 15.54
N PRO A 120 -4.60 -0.59 14.53
CA PRO A 120 -3.34 -0.29 13.86
C PRO A 120 -3.43 1.09 13.18
N ILE A 121 -2.39 1.91 13.34
CA ILE A 121 -2.40 3.33 12.96
C ILE A 121 -1.34 3.62 11.90
N GLY A 122 -1.74 4.32 10.84
CA GLY A 122 -0.84 4.88 9.83
C GLY A 122 -0.48 6.34 10.08
N ILE A 123 0.70 6.76 9.67
CA ILE A 123 1.08 8.19 9.63
C ILE A 123 1.75 8.47 8.29
N LYS A 124 1.23 9.44 7.54
CA LYS A 124 1.86 9.92 6.30
C LYS A 124 3.12 10.71 6.62
N LEU A 125 4.22 10.42 5.94
CA LEU A 125 5.49 11.13 6.04
C LEU A 125 5.87 11.70 4.66
N GLY A 126 5.79 13.02 4.54
CA GLY A 126 6.23 13.76 3.37
C GLY A 126 7.74 14.05 3.35
N PRO A 127 8.24 14.65 2.25
CA PRO A 127 9.67 14.78 1.99
C PRO A 127 10.41 15.85 2.82
N SER A 128 9.69 16.56 3.70
CA SER A 128 10.28 17.45 4.71
C SER A 128 10.39 16.80 6.08
N THR A 129 9.97 15.54 6.23
CA THR A 129 10.00 14.81 7.50
C THR A 129 11.45 14.50 7.88
N SER A 130 11.85 14.94 9.07
CA SER A 130 13.10 14.50 9.69
C SER A 130 12.89 13.18 10.44
N ALA A 131 14.00 12.49 10.73
CA ALA A 131 13.96 11.29 11.57
C ALA A 131 13.41 11.59 12.98
N GLN A 132 13.76 12.75 13.53
CA GLN A 132 13.28 13.22 14.83
C GLN A 132 11.76 13.44 14.83
N ASP A 133 11.19 13.97 13.74
CA ASP A 133 9.74 14.10 13.60
C ASP A 133 9.06 12.72 13.61
N ALA A 134 9.61 11.77 12.86
CA ALA A 134 9.08 10.41 12.79
C ALA A 134 9.14 9.69 14.15
N LEU A 135 10.26 9.83 14.88
CA LEU A 135 10.43 9.28 16.22
C LEU A 135 9.46 9.91 17.23
N ALA A 136 9.32 11.23 17.23
CA ALA A 136 8.40 11.92 18.13
C ALA A 136 6.94 11.51 17.91
N LEU A 137 6.52 11.34 16.64
CA LEU A 137 5.21 10.82 16.30
C LEU A 137 5.04 9.36 16.73
N ALA A 138 6.07 8.53 16.54
CA ALA A 138 6.06 7.14 16.98
C ALA A 138 5.97 7.00 18.51
N ASP A 139 6.64 7.87 19.28
CA ASP A 139 6.55 7.92 20.74
C ASP A 139 5.12 8.21 21.23
N LYS A 140 4.35 9.02 20.49
CA LYS A 140 2.95 9.31 20.83
C LYS A 140 2.00 8.16 20.47
N ILE A 141 2.15 7.57 19.29
CA ILE A 141 1.17 6.63 18.70
C ILE A 141 1.44 5.18 19.10
N ASP A 142 2.71 4.82 19.27
CA ASP A 142 3.19 3.48 19.63
C ASP A 142 4.22 3.58 20.77
N PRO A 143 3.79 3.98 21.99
CA PRO A 143 4.68 4.13 23.14
C PRO A 143 5.28 2.79 23.60
N ASP A 144 4.53 1.70 23.43
CA ASP A 144 4.91 0.35 23.86
C ASP A 144 5.74 -0.42 22.82
N ARG A 145 5.97 0.18 21.64
CA ARG A 145 6.76 -0.38 20.52
C ARG A 145 6.21 -1.72 20.04
N GLU A 146 4.90 -1.84 19.95
CA GLU A 146 4.20 -3.06 19.56
C GLU A 146 4.38 -3.29 18.04
N PRO A 147 5.01 -4.39 17.60
CA PRO A 147 5.21 -4.65 16.17
C PRO A 147 3.89 -4.64 15.40
N GLY A 148 3.83 -3.88 14.31
CA GLY A 148 2.61 -3.75 13.48
C GLY A 148 1.56 -2.76 14.01
N ARG A 149 1.74 -2.17 15.20
CA ARG A 149 0.87 -1.09 15.70
C ARG A 149 0.97 0.18 14.84
N LEU A 150 2.18 0.55 14.45
CA LEU A 150 2.46 1.75 13.68
C LEU A 150 2.88 1.40 12.26
N THR A 151 2.27 2.09 11.29
CA THR A 151 2.67 2.08 9.88
C THR A 151 3.16 3.47 9.49
N LEU A 152 4.40 3.58 9.01
CA LEU A 152 4.95 4.82 8.46
C LEU A 152 4.75 4.82 6.94
N ILE A 153 3.87 5.70 6.46
CA ILE A 153 3.44 5.76 5.06
C ILE A 153 4.23 6.87 4.34
N THR A 154 5.27 6.52 3.60
CA THR A 154 6.20 7.47 2.96
C THR A 154 5.66 7.95 1.63
N ARG A 155 5.60 9.27 1.41
CA ARG A 155 5.14 9.91 0.16
C ARG A 155 6.10 11.02 -0.27
N MET A 156 7.33 10.61 -0.62
CA MET A 156 8.47 11.50 -0.77
C MET A 156 8.58 12.09 -2.19
N GLY A 157 8.02 11.41 -3.17
CA GLY A 157 8.23 11.66 -4.60
C GLY A 157 9.43 10.90 -5.15
N ALA A 158 9.34 10.46 -6.40
CA ALA A 158 10.34 9.64 -7.10
C ALA A 158 11.75 10.26 -7.04
N GLY A 159 11.84 11.57 -7.30
CA GLY A 159 13.12 12.30 -7.29
C GLY A 159 13.76 12.48 -5.90
N ARG A 160 13.07 12.14 -4.81
CA ARG A 160 13.54 12.41 -3.43
C ARG A 160 13.60 11.19 -2.53
N ILE A 161 12.85 10.13 -2.82
CA ILE A 161 12.74 8.99 -1.91
C ILE A 161 14.11 8.36 -1.58
N ARG A 162 14.98 8.22 -2.60
CA ARG A 162 16.31 7.61 -2.47
C ARG A 162 17.29 8.42 -1.61
N THR A 163 17.02 9.70 -1.38
CA THR A 163 17.89 10.59 -0.60
C THR A 163 17.30 10.93 0.77
N VAL A 164 15.98 11.08 0.87
CA VAL A 164 15.30 11.52 2.10
C VAL A 164 15.00 10.35 3.04
N LEU A 165 14.61 9.18 2.50
CA LEU A 165 14.14 8.07 3.32
C LEU A 165 15.25 7.33 4.11
N PRO A 166 16.47 7.09 3.57
CA PRO A 166 17.50 6.35 4.29
C PRO A 166 17.79 6.83 5.73
N PRO A 167 18.07 8.13 5.99
CA PRO A 167 18.36 8.59 7.35
C PRO A 167 17.16 8.42 8.31
N VAL A 168 15.92 8.51 7.80
CA VAL A 168 14.70 8.29 8.60
C VAL A 168 14.59 6.82 9.01
N ILE A 169 14.83 5.89 8.09
CA ILE A 169 14.83 4.45 8.40
C ILE A 169 15.92 4.12 9.41
N GLU A 170 17.15 4.58 9.18
CA GLU A 170 18.29 4.26 10.03
C GLU A 170 18.05 4.66 11.49
N GLU A 171 17.59 5.89 11.74
CA GLU A 171 17.29 6.36 13.10
C GLU A 171 16.08 5.67 13.72
N VAL A 172 14.99 5.47 12.97
CA VAL A 172 13.80 4.77 13.49
C VAL A 172 14.13 3.33 13.86
N MET A 173 14.89 2.62 13.02
CA MET A 173 15.31 1.24 13.31
C MET A 173 16.34 1.19 14.46
N ALA A 174 17.28 2.14 14.53
CA ALA A 174 18.25 2.23 15.61
C ALA A 174 17.58 2.47 16.99
N SER A 175 16.39 3.08 17.02
CA SER A 175 15.60 3.22 18.24
C SER A 175 15.01 1.90 18.75
N GLY A 176 15.09 0.81 17.96
CA GLY A 176 14.52 -0.51 18.26
C GLY A 176 13.04 -0.66 17.92
N ARG A 177 12.46 0.33 17.21
CA ARG A 177 11.06 0.28 16.75
C ARG A 177 10.91 -0.66 15.56
N GLN A 178 9.72 -1.25 15.43
CA GLN A 178 9.38 -2.17 14.34
C GLN A 178 8.09 -1.73 13.63
N PRO A 179 8.07 -0.52 13.02
CA PRO A 179 6.92 -0.09 12.25
C PRO A 179 6.81 -0.88 10.95
N VAL A 180 5.62 -0.90 10.37
CA VAL A 180 5.45 -1.28 8.96
C VAL A 180 5.84 -0.08 8.10
N TRP A 181 6.82 -0.27 7.21
CA TRP A 181 7.16 0.73 6.20
C TRP A 181 6.26 0.55 4.98
N MET A 182 5.57 1.60 4.57
CA MET A 182 4.62 1.54 3.46
C MET A 182 4.87 2.68 2.48
N CYS A 183 4.99 2.38 1.19
CA CYS A 183 5.19 3.40 0.16
C CYS A 183 3.86 3.91 -0.37
N ASP A 184 3.65 5.22 -0.33
CA ASP A 184 2.59 5.93 -1.06
C ASP A 184 3.23 6.69 -2.24
N PRO A 185 3.31 6.05 -3.41
CA PRO A 185 3.95 6.63 -4.60
C PRO A 185 3.04 7.62 -5.34
N MET A 186 1.88 7.96 -4.78
CA MET A 186 0.86 8.73 -5.49
C MET A 186 0.97 10.22 -5.12
N HIS A 187 0.88 10.50 -3.83
CA HIS A 187 0.72 11.86 -3.34
C HIS A 187 2.01 12.70 -3.42
N GLY A 188 3.17 12.06 -3.59
CA GLY A 188 4.46 12.74 -3.82
C GLY A 188 4.70 13.17 -5.27
N ASN A 189 3.98 12.58 -6.23
CA ASN A 189 4.24 12.71 -7.67
C ASN A 189 3.12 13.41 -8.45
N THR A 190 2.29 14.20 -7.77
CA THR A 190 1.21 14.94 -8.44
C THR A 190 1.75 16.22 -9.04
N PHE A 191 1.46 16.46 -10.32
CA PHE A 191 1.75 17.71 -11.00
C PHE A 191 0.48 18.25 -11.69
N THR A 192 0.55 19.47 -12.20
CA THR A 192 -0.57 20.12 -12.92
C THR A 192 -0.10 20.40 -14.34
N THR A 193 -0.89 19.95 -15.32
CA THR A 193 -0.62 20.20 -16.75
C THR A 193 -0.75 21.68 -17.10
N ASP A 194 -0.29 22.07 -18.28
CA ASP A 194 -0.44 23.45 -18.78
C ASP A 194 -1.92 23.88 -18.87
N ASN A 195 -2.83 22.91 -19.07
CA ASN A 195 -4.28 23.12 -19.10
C ASN A 195 -4.94 23.11 -17.70
N GLY A 196 -4.16 23.05 -16.62
CA GLY A 196 -4.65 23.14 -15.24
C GLY A 196 -5.22 21.85 -14.66
N VAL A 197 -5.06 20.71 -15.35
CA VAL A 197 -5.53 19.41 -14.88
C VAL A 197 -4.47 18.77 -14.00
N LYS A 198 -4.85 18.30 -12.81
CA LYS A 198 -3.94 17.51 -11.97
C LYS A 198 -3.76 16.12 -12.54
N THR A 199 -2.53 15.65 -12.67
CA THR A 199 -2.24 14.28 -13.09
C THR A 199 -1.00 13.77 -12.36
N ARG A 200 -0.68 12.49 -12.59
CA ARG A 200 0.52 11.81 -12.10
C ARG A 200 1.10 11.02 -13.26
N ALA A 201 2.41 11.04 -13.42
CA ALA A 201 3.08 10.20 -14.38
C ALA A 201 3.24 8.80 -13.80
N PHE A 202 2.74 7.79 -14.50
CA PHE A 202 2.88 6.39 -14.07
C PHE A 202 4.35 6.00 -13.88
N SER A 203 5.26 6.54 -14.70
CA SER A 203 6.70 6.33 -14.56
C SER A 203 7.24 6.79 -13.21
N ASP A 204 6.78 7.94 -12.71
CA ASP A 204 7.22 8.49 -11.43
C ASP A 204 6.62 7.70 -10.27
N VAL A 205 5.35 7.28 -10.39
CA VAL A 205 4.71 6.37 -9.43
C VAL A 205 5.51 5.07 -9.32
N ALA A 206 5.86 4.45 -10.45
CA ALA A 206 6.65 3.22 -10.48
C ALA A 206 8.08 3.44 -9.96
N ASP A 207 8.72 4.57 -10.29
CA ASP A 207 10.08 4.89 -9.85
C ASP A 207 10.18 5.18 -8.34
N GLU A 208 9.15 5.78 -7.73
CA GLU A 208 9.11 5.94 -6.27
C GLU A 208 9.00 4.57 -5.57
N VAL A 209 8.19 3.65 -6.09
CA VAL A 209 8.14 2.27 -5.58
C VAL A 209 9.50 1.59 -5.73
N ASP A 210 10.13 1.69 -6.90
CA ASP A 210 11.46 1.13 -7.14
C ASP A 210 12.49 1.69 -6.15
N GLY A 211 12.53 3.02 -5.98
CA GLY A 211 13.39 3.70 -5.03
C GLY A 211 13.13 3.29 -3.59
N PHE A 212 11.88 3.08 -3.19
CA PHE A 212 11.52 2.55 -1.87
C PHE A 212 12.16 1.17 -1.63
N PHE A 213 12.07 0.25 -2.59
CA PHE A 213 12.71 -1.06 -2.48
C PHE A 213 14.25 -0.94 -2.42
N GLN A 214 14.86 -0.08 -3.23
CA GLN A 214 16.31 0.15 -3.21
C GLN A 214 16.79 0.66 -1.86
N VAL A 215 16.06 1.61 -1.26
CA VAL A 215 16.38 2.15 0.07
C VAL A 215 16.28 1.05 1.13
N HIS A 216 15.22 0.23 1.10
CA HIS A 216 15.09 -0.89 2.04
C HIS A 216 16.21 -1.93 1.89
N GLU A 217 16.64 -2.22 0.66
CA GLU A 217 17.80 -3.08 0.41
C GLU A 217 19.10 -2.48 0.97
N GLN A 218 19.33 -1.19 0.76
CA GLN A 218 20.49 -0.47 1.30
C GLN A 218 20.51 -0.49 2.83
N CYS A 219 19.38 -0.20 3.46
CA CYS A 219 19.25 -0.16 4.92
C CYS A 219 19.12 -1.55 5.56
N GLY A 220 19.01 -2.62 4.78
CA GLY A 220 18.80 -3.99 5.29
C GLY A 220 17.46 -4.19 6.01
N THR A 221 16.41 -3.51 5.55
CA THR A 221 15.07 -3.50 6.18
C THR A 221 13.99 -4.06 5.25
N TRP A 222 12.80 -4.32 5.80
CA TRP A 222 11.70 -4.93 5.04
C TRP A 222 10.76 -3.86 4.41
N PRO A 223 10.56 -3.86 3.08
CA PRO A 223 9.58 -3.01 2.40
C PRO A 223 8.16 -3.55 2.67
N GLY A 224 7.49 -3.02 3.69
CA GLY A 224 6.29 -3.60 4.29
C GLY A 224 5.00 -3.52 3.48
N GLY A 225 4.89 -2.62 2.49
CA GLY A 225 3.73 -2.56 1.61
C GLY A 225 3.66 -1.31 0.74
N ILE A 226 2.56 -1.17 0.00
CA ILE A 226 2.23 -0.01 -0.83
C ILE A 226 0.84 0.53 -0.48
N HIS A 227 0.63 1.83 -0.69
CA HIS A 227 -0.62 2.55 -0.48
C HIS A 227 -0.93 3.36 -1.74
N ILE A 228 -1.90 2.92 -2.54
CA ILE A 228 -2.18 3.49 -3.86
C ILE A 228 -3.64 3.91 -3.99
N GLU A 229 -3.88 4.92 -4.84
CA GLU A 229 -5.22 5.36 -5.22
C GLU A 229 -5.54 4.79 -6.60
N LEU A 230 -6.56 3.93 -6.67
CA LEU A 230 -6.94 3.22 -7.89
C LEU A 230 -8.45 3.18 -8.10
N THR A 231 -8.86 2.90 -9.33
CA THR A 231 -10.22 2.46 -9.66
C THR A 231 -10.18 1.27 -10.62
N GLY A 232 -11.22 0.44 -10.59
CA GLY A 232 -11.40 -0.65 -11.55
C GLY A 232 -11.88 -0.19 -12.93
N ASP A 233 -12.21 1.10 -13.08
CA ASP A 233 -12.70 1.70 -14.31
C ASP A 233 -11.56 2.10 -15.26
N ASP A 234 -11.85 2.14 -16.57
CA ASP A 234 -10.94 2.61 -17.62
C ASP A 234 -10.93 4.16 -17.70
N VAL A 235 -10.48 4.81 -16.62
CA VAL A 235 -10.33 6.28 -16.53
C VAL A 235 -9.02 6.77 -17.14
N THR A 236 -8.99 8.05 -17.49
CA THR A 236 -7.83 8.77 -18.04
C THR A 236 -7.37 9.84 -17.06
N GLU A 237 -6.92 9.42 -15.87
CA GLU A 237 -6.58 10.34 -14.78
C GLU A 237 -5.06 10.49 -14.58
N CYS A 238 -4.29 9.42 -14.76
CA CYS A 238 -2.82 9.39 -14.73
C CYS A 238 -2.25 9.17 -16.15
N VAL A 239 -1.18 9.89 -16.50
CA VAL A 239 -0.50 9.76 -17.79
C VAL A 239 0.50 8.59 -17.79
N GLY A 240 0.76 8.03 -18.98
CA GLY A 240 1.67 6.89 -19.19
C GLY A 240 1.06 5.53 -18.85
N GLY A 241 1.94 4.58 -18.49
CA GLY A 241 1.62 3.15 -18.40
C GLY A 241 1.52 2.50 -19.77
N VAL A 242 1.11 1.23 -19.81
CA VAL A 242 1.02 0.44 -21.05
C VAL A 242 0.10 1.04 -22.13
N GLY A 243 -0.84 1.89 -21.73
CA GLY A 243 -1.74 2.61 -22.65
C GLY A 243 -1.14 3.88 -23.24
N GLU A 244 0.07 4.28 -22.81
CA GLU A 244 0.78 5.49 -23.26
C GLU A 244 -0.07 6.77 -23.21
N LEU A 245 -0.94 6.89 -22.18
CA LEU A 245 -1.86 8.03 -22.04
C LEU A 245 -1.09 9.34 -21.99
N GLY A 246 -1.39 10.27 -22.89
CA GLY A 246 -0.87 11.62 -22.90
C GLY A 246 -1.73 12.60 -22.09
N GLU A 247 -1.27 13.84 -21.95
CA GLU A 247 -2.04 14.90 -21.29
C GLU A 247 -3.35 15.23 -22.05
N ASP A 248 -3.33 15.10 -23.38
CA ASP A 248 -4.50 15.35 -24.23
C ASP A 248 -5.63 14.31 -24.02
N ASP A 249 -5.29 13.12 -23.53
CA ASP A 249 -6.26 12.05 -23.25
C ASP A 249 -7.02 12.28 -21.95
N LEU A 250 -6.51 13.13 -21.04
CA LEU A 250 -7.05 13.27 -19.69
C LEU A 250 -8.52 13.69 -19.71
N GLY A 251 -8.92 14.55 -20.64
CA GLY A 251 -10.29 15.06 -20.75
C GLY A 251 -11.33 14.03 -21.19
N ALA A 252 -10.93 12.83 -21.63
CA ALA A 252 -11.86 11.82 -22.13
C ALA A 252 -12.71 11.21 -21.00
N ARG A 253 -12.08 10.82 -19.89
CA ARG A 253 -12.71 10.14 -18.73
C ARG A 253 -12.01 10.49 -17.42
N TYR A 254 -11.99 11.79 -17.08
CA TYR A 254 -11.52 12.27 -15.79
C TYR A 254 -12.67 12.29 -14.78
N GLU A 255 -12.76 11.28 -13.92
CA GLU A 255 -13.97 11.02 -13.10
C GLU A 255 -13.75 11.25 -11.59
N THR A 256 -12.49 11.36 -11.15
CA THR A 256 -12.15 11.65 -9.74
C THR A 256 -12.65 13.02 -9.28
N LEU A 257 -13.01 13.11 -8.01
CA LEU A 257 -13.40 14.36 -7.34
C LEU A 257 -12.24 15.05 -6.61
N CYS A 258 -11.08 14.40 -6.52
CA CYS A 258 -9.93 14.89 -5.76
C CYS A 258 -8.65 14.71 -6.57
N ASP A 259 -7.93 13.62 -6.35
CA ASP A 259 -6.65 13.35 -6.98
C ASP A 259 -6.79 12.25 -8.06
N PRO A 260 -5.93 12.28 -9.10
CA PRO A 260 -5.94 11.34 -10.22
C PRO A 260 -5.56 9.92 -9.81
N ARG A 261 -6.41 8.94 -10.11
CA ARG A 261 -6.24 7.53 -9.71
C ARG A 261 -5.58 6.72 -10.81
N LEU A 262 -4.89 5.64 -10.43
CA LEU A 262 -4.51 4.61 -11.40
C LEU A 262 -5.77 3.93 -11.94
N ASN A 263 -5.86 3.77 -13.26
CA ASN A 263 -6.89 2.93 -13.84
C ASN A 263 -6.57 1.43 -13.64
N ARG A 264 -7.47 0.55 -14.10
CA ARG A 264 -7.31 -0.90 -13.98
C ARG A 264 -5.96 -1.40 -14.51
N ASN A 265 -5.56 -0.97 -15.70
CA ASN A 265 -4.37 -1.46 -16.39
C ASN A 265 -3.08 -0.97 -15.71
N GLN A 266 -3.01 0.31 -15.37
CA GLN A 266 -1.90 0.90 -14.62
C GLN A 266 -1.75 0.24 -13.23
N SER A 267 -2.86 -0.08 -12.57
CA SER A 267 -2.83 -0.76 -11.26
C SER A 267 -2.24 -2.17 -11.34
N LEU A 268 -2.60 -2.93 -12.38
CA LEU A 268 -2.03 -4.26 -12.63
C LEU A 268 -0.55 -4.16 -12.98
N GLU A 269 -0.18 -3.22 -13.85
CA GLU A 269 1.22 -2.96 -14.23
C GLU A 269 2.10 -2.67 -13.00
N LEU A 270 1.63 -1.83 -12.08
CA LEU A 270 2.34 -1.54 -10.83
C LEU A 270 2.45 -2.77 -9.92
N ALA A 271 1.40 -3.59 -9.82
CA ALA A 271 1.42 -4.81 -9.03
C ALA A 271 2.48 -5.80 -9.52
N PHE A 272 2.66 -5.92 -10.84
CA PHE A 272 3.73 -6.72 -11.41
C PHE A 272 5.13 -6.16 -11.11
N THR A 273 5.33 -4.83 -11.18
CA THR A 273 6.59 -4.19 -10.78
C THR A 273 6.96 -4.54 -9.34
N VAL A 274 5.99 -4.49 -8.42
CA VAL A 274 6.17 -4.85 -7.01
C VAL A 274 6.51 -6.34 -6.87
N ALA A 275 5.83 -7.22 -7.61
CA ALA A 275 6.12 -8.66 -7.58
C ALA A 275 7.55 -8.97 -8.06
N GLN A 276 8.01 -8.30 -9.13
CA GLN A 276 9.39 -8.42 -9.60
C GLN A 276 10.39 -7.98 -8.53
N ARG A 277 10.20 -6.81 -7.91
CA ARG A 277 11.07 -6.30 -6.84
C ARG A 277 11.08 -7.20 -5.60
N LEU A 278 9.97 -7.87 -5.29
CA LEU A 278 9.90 -8.87 -4.22
C LEU A 278 10.72 -10.13 -4.57
N ASN A 279 10.70 -10.57 -5.82
CA ASN A 279 11.44 -11.74 -6.29
C ASN A 279 12.96 -11.51 -6.39
N GLU A 280 13.40 -10.39 -6.96
CA GLU A 280 14.83 -10.08 -7.17
C GLU A 280 15.64 -10.03 -5.85
N GLY A 281 14.99 -9.64 -4.75
CA GLY A 281 15.60 -9.56 -3.42
C GLY A 281 15.34 -10.76 -2.51
N ARG A 282 14.57 -11.76 -2.95
CA ARG A 282 14.01 -12.81 -2.06
C ARG A 282 15.06 -13.58 -1.26
N ILE A 283 16.20 -13.89 -1.86
CA ILE A 283 17.27 -14.65 -1.20
C ILE A 283 17.98 -13.82 -0.12
N LYS A 284 18.00 -12.49 -0.27
CA LYS A 284 18.73 -11.57 0.62
C LYS A 284 17.85 -10.98 1.72
N ARG A 285 16.52 -11.06 1.60
CA ARG A 285 15.57 -10.50 2.56
C ARG A 285 14.99 -11.61 3.43
N ALA A 286 15.16 -11.52 4.74
CA ALA A 286 14.36 -12.31 5.67
C ALA A 286 13.01 -11.62 5.83
N ASN A 287 11.92 -12.29 5.45
CA ASN A 287 10.58 -11.79 5.75
C ASN A 287 10.32 -11.99 7.26
N PRO A 288 10.15 -10.92 8.05
CA PRO A 288 9.99 -11.04 9.50
C PRO A 288 8.64 -11.69 9.92
N VAL A 289 7.70 -11.85 8.98
CA VAL A 289 6.33 -12.34 9.23
C VAL A 289 6.12 -13.78 8.73
N GLN A 290 7.02 -14.33 7.90
CA GLN A 290 6.88 -15.72 7.45
C GLN A 290 7.48 -16.67 8.47
N GLU A 291 6.65 -17.54 9.07
CA GLU A 291 7.06 -18.71 9.86
C GLU A 291 7.70 -19.83 8.99
N TYR A 292 8.18 -19.52 7.79
CA TYR A 292 8.81 -20.51 6.93
C TYR A 292 10.33 -20.49 7.12
N THR A 293 10.82 -21.42 7.95
CA THR A 293 12.25 -21.75 8.02
C THR A 293 12.46 -23.11 7.38
N PRO A 294 13.22 -23.22 6.26
CA PRO A 294 13.62 -24.51 5.72
C PRO A 294 14.33 -25.32 6.80
N ARG A 295 13.82 -26.52 7.12
CA ARG A 295 14.54 -27.45 8.01
C ARG A 295 15.63 -28.13 7.20
N THR A 296 16.89 -27.86 7.51
CA THR A 296 18.01 -28.69 7.05
C THR A 296 17.93 -30.04 7.76
N PHE A 297 17.86 -31.13 6.98
CA PHE A 297 18.07 -32.49 7.46
C PHE A 297 19.55 -32.84 7.36
#